data_AF-A0A516SJB8-F1
#
_entry.id   AF-A0A516SJB8-F1
#
_cell.length_a   1.000
_cell.length_b   1.000
_cell.length_c   1.000
_cell.angle_alpha   90.00
_cell.angle_beta   90.00
_cell.angle_gamma   90.00
#
_symmetry.space_group_name_H-M   'P 1'
#
loop_
_entity.id
_entity.type
_entity.pdbx_description
1 polymer ?
#
loop_
_entity_poly.entity_id
_entity_poly.type
_entity_poly.pdbx_seq_one_letter_code
_entity_poly.pdbx_strand_id
1 'polypeptide(L)'
;MNKRVHFPIRTDASSGLITYPDQIRFFANADLAAMPGHIIADYSGNHDLPLYGLSKPAVRPLLVIIQVTSDRPNQTTVALDRHEVICPQGATLSFTAELRGEDGAVLPLSDSFRLPILQQGGREGLLLATMVEGIVTVTAPFTVPGDDGAWHVDEAAINAGLPEAAQMRFAGMVVSVFRR
;
A
#
# COMPACT_ATOMS: atom_id res chain seq x y z
N MET A 1 19.45 26.27 -5.17
CA MET A 1 19.13 24.86 -4.86
C MET A 1 17.65 24.69 -5.16
N ASN A 2 17.28 23.85 -6.13
CA ASN A 2 15.86 23.66 -6.45
C ASN A 2 15.22 22.86 -5.31
N LYS A 3 14.19 23.42 -4.69
CA LYS A 3 13.36 22.77 -3.68
C LYS A 3 12.12 22.21 -4.38
N ARG A 4 11.79 20.94 -4.11
CA ARG A 4 10.57 20.31 -4.62
C ARG A 4 9.45 20.49 -3.60
N VAL A 5 8.32 21.05 -4.03
CA VAL A 5 7.14 21.29 -3.19
C VAL A 5 5.98 20.49 -3.74
N HIS A 6 5.23 19.83 -2.86
CA HIS A 6 4.04 19.07 -3.21
C HIS A 6 2.81 19.86 -2.75
N PHE A 7 1.74 19.85 -3.53
CA PHE A 7 0.45 20.45 -3.18
C PHE A 7 -0.64 19.39 -3.29
N PRO A 8 -1.46 19.16 -2.26
CA PRO A 8 -2.62 18.30 -2.40
C PRO A 8 -3.63 18.94 -3.35
N ILE A 9 -4.12 18.17 -4.31
CA ILE A 9 -5.25 18.54 -5.15
C ILE A 9 -6.52 18.18 -4.36
N ARG A 10 -7.37 19.17 -4.11
CA ARG A 10 -8.73 18.93 -3.61
C ARG A 10 -9.71 19.14 -4.75
N THR A 11 -10.59 18.19 -4.98
CA THR A 11 -11.71 18.37 -5.90
C THR A 11 -12.85 19.00 -5.12
N ASP A 12 -13.36 20.15 -5.57
CA ASP A 12 -14.56 20.73 -5.00
C ASP A 12 -15.74 19.81 -5.34
N ALA A 13 -16.41 19.28 -4.30
CA ALA A 13 -17.51 18.34 -4.45
C ALA A 13 -18.73 18.94 -5.16
N SER A 14 -18.85 20.28 -5.22
CA SER A 14 -19.97 20.97 -5.86
C SER A 14 -19.76 21.26 -7.35
N SER A 15 -18.52 21.47 -7.77
CA SER A 15 -18.18 21.86 -9.15
C SER A 15 -17.38 20.81 -9.92
N GLY A 16 -16.84 19.80 -9.24
CA GLY A 16 -15.90 18.84 -9.83
C GLY A 16 -14.58 19.46 -10.27
N LEU A 17 -14.36 20.75 -9.97
CA LEU A 17 -13.16 21.47 -10.34
C LEU A 17 -12.04 21.18 -9.34
N ILE A 18 -10.82 21.06 -9.88
CA ILE A 18 -9.59 21.00 -9.09
C ILE A 18 -9.40 22.36 -8.41
N THR A 19 -9.49 22.38 -7.09
CA THR A 19 -9.16 23.53 -6.27
C THR A 19 -7.68 23.47 -5.92
N TYR A 20 -6.95 24.45 -6.42
CA TYR A 20 -5.54 24.62 -6.08
C TYR A 20 -5.41 25.37 -4.76
N PRO A 21 -4.41 25.07 -3.92
CA PRO A 21 -4.07 25.92 -2.79
C PRO A 21 -3.74 27.34 -3.28
N ASP A 22 -4.21 28.38 -2.60
CA ASP A 22 -3.91 29.79 -2.96
C ASP A 22 -2.41 30.06 -3.12
N GLN A 23 -1.60 29.27 -2.41
CA GLN A 23 -0.15 29.33 -2.41
C GLN A 23 0.49 28.91 -3.74
N ILE A 24 -0.21 28.19 -4.63
CA ILE A 24 0.32 27.83 -5.96
C ILE A 24 0.63 29.08 -6.80
N ARG A 25 -0.04 30.20 -6.51
CA ARG A 25 0.17 31.49 -7.19
C ARG A 25 1.58 32.05 -6.99
N PHE A 26 2.30 31.60 -5.96
CA PHE A 26 3.70 31.97 -5.72
C PHE A 26 4.69 31.24 -6.66
N PHE A 27 4.23 30.27 -7.45
CA PHE A 27 5.04 29.38 -8.29
C PHE A 27 4.81 29.61 -9.79
N ALA A 28 4.54 30.85 -10.21
CA ALA A 28 4.18 31.20 -11.58
C ALA A 28 5.17 30.76 -12.70
N ASN A 29 6.38 30.33 -12.33
CA ASN A 29 7.42 29.82 -13.24
C ASN A 29 7.89 28.38 -12.91
N ALA A 30 7.19 27.65 -12.03
CA ALA A 30 7.55 26.27 -11.70
C ALA A 30 7.06 25.31 -12.79
N ASP A 31 7.88 24.31 -13.11
CA ASP A 31 7.45 23.19 -13.94
C ASP A 31 6.47 22.34 -13.11
N LEU A 32 5.19 22.42 -13.44
CA LEU A 32 4.11 21.79 -12.69
C LEU A 32 3.89 20.38 -13.22
N ALA A 33 4.44 19.38 -12.54
CA ALA A 33 4.12 17.98 -12.81
C ALA A 33 2.91 17.56 -11.96
N ALA A 34 1.84 17.09 -12.60
CA ALA A 34 0.67 16.55 -11.89
C ALA A 34 0.83 15.04 -11.66
N MET A 35 0.66 14.59 -10.42
CA MET A 35 0.41 13.19 -10.06
C MET A 35 -1.06 13.04 -9.63
N PRO A 36 -1.65 11.83 -9.67
CA PRO A 36 -2.97 11.62 -9.09
C PRO A 36 -3.02 12.12 -7.64
N GLY A 37 -3.89 13.10 -7.36
CA GLY A 37 -4.05 13.71 -6.03
C GLY A 37 -3.04 14.80 -5.64
N HIS A 38 -1.99 15.07 -6.43
CA HIS A 38 -0.94 16.02 -6.05
C HIS A 38 -0.36 16.81 -7.23
N ILE A 39 0.13 18.04 -6.96
CA ILE A 39 0.93 18.83 -7.89
C ILE A 39 2.33 18.98 -7.32
N ILE A 40 3.33 18.76 -8.16
CA ILE A 40 4.73 18.95 -7.83
C ILE A 40 5.18 20.24 -8.51
N ALA A 41 5.76 21.14 -7.72
CA ALA A 41 6.40 22.35 -8.20
C ALA A 41 7.87 22.34 -7.81
N ASP A 42 8.76 22.42 -8.80
CA ASP A 42 10.18 22.69 -8.54
C ASP A 42 10.39 24.22 -8.44
N TYR A 43 10.85 24.68 -7.29
CA TYR A 43 11.00 26.10 -6.96
C TYR A 43 12.45 26.45 -6.65
N SER A 44 12.94 27.53 -7.26
CA SER A 44 14.32 28.01 -7.12
C SER A 44 14.48 29.24 -6.20
N GLY A 45 13.40 29.71 -5.56
CA GLY A 45 13.47 30.92 -4.74
C GLY A 45 13.83 30.68 -3.27
N ASN A 46 14.05 31.79 -2.56
CA ASN A 46 14.55 31.80 -1.18
C ASN A 46 13.48 31.68 -0.09
N HIS A 47 12.20 31.54 -0.45
CA HIS A 47 11.15 31.36 0.55
C HIS A 47 11.22 29.96 1.16
N ASP A 48 11.21 29.89 2.50
CA ASP A 48 10.92 28.65 3.23
C ASP A 48 9.43 28.39 3.15
N LEU A 49 9.04 27.82 2.01
CA LEU A 49 7.68 27.38 1.77
C LEU A 49 7.45 26.09 2.58
N PRO A 50 6.28 25.94 3.20
CA PRO A 50 5.94 24.67 3.84
C PRO A 50 5.99 23.57 2.77
N LEU A 51 6.92 22.62 2.95
CA LEU A 51 6.87 21.34 2.26
C LEU A 51 5.58 20.66 2.72
N TYR A 52 4.50 20.75 1.93
CA TYR A 52 3.35 19.87 2.10
C TYR A 52 3.67 18.50 1.50
N GLY A 53 4.74 17.87 1.98
CA GLY A 53 4.70 16.41 2.07
C GLY A 53 3.54 16.06 3.00
N LEU A 54 2.86 14.93 2.76
CA LEU A 54 2.06 14.33 3.82
C LEU A 54 2.92 14.36 5.09
N SER A 55 2.44 15.05 6.12
CA SER A 55 3.19 15.14 7.37
C SER A 55 3.53 13.72 7.76
N LYS A 56 4.83 13.42 7.94
CA LYS A 56 5.25 12.10 8.38
C LYS A 56 4.35 11.72 9.55
N PRO A 57 3.55 10.65 9.43
CA PRO A 57 2.66 10.27 10.52
C PRO A 57 3.50 10.10 11.78
N ALA A 58 3.09 10.72 12.89
CA ALA A 58 3.78 10.55 14.17
C ALA A 58 3.84 9.05 14.55
N VAL A 59 2.80 8.30 14.14
CA VAL A 59 2.70 6.85 14.21
C VAL A 59 2.33 6.32 12.83
N ARG A 60 3.10 5.34 12.33
CA ARG A 60 2.78 4.65 11.08
C ARG A 60 1.45 3.88 11.22
N PRO A 61 0.52 3.99 10.26
CA PRO A 61 -0.72 3.24 10.28
C PRO A 61 -0.47 1.73 10.28
N LEU A 62 -1.40 0.95 10.82
CA LEU A 62 -1.28 -0.50 10.93
C LEU A 62 -2.14 -1.19 9.86
N LEU A 63 -1.52 -2.03 9.04
CA LEU A 63 -2.24 -2.92 8.13
C LEU A 63 -2.61 -4.21 8.86
N VAL A 64 -3.90 -4.50 8.97
CA VAL A 64 -4.44 -5.68 9.67
C VAL A 64 -5.19 -6.56 8.69
N ILE A 65 -4.75 -7.80 8.49
CA ILE A 65 -5.50 -8.78 7.68
C ILE A 65 -6.71 -9.24 8.49
N ILE A 66 -7.90 -9.01 7.94
CA ILE A 66 -9.18 -9.32 8.60
C ILE A 66 -9.86 -10.55 8.00
N GLN A 67 -9.51 -10.91 6.76
CA GLN A 67 -10.11 -12.06 6.08
C GLN A 67 -9.14 -12.67 5.08
N VAL A 68 -9.17 -14.00 4.97
CA VAL A 68 -8.55 -14.74 3.87
C VAL A 68 -9.55 -15.75 3.35
N THR A 69 -9.76 -15.76 2.04
CA THR A 69 -10.58 -16.75 1.34
C THR A 69 -9.73 -17.52 0.33
N SER A 70 -10.20 -18.70 -0.06
CA SER A 70 -9.55 -19.56 -1.03
C SER A 70 -10.57 -20.11 -2.01
N ASP A 71 -10.16 -20.31 -3.26
CA ASP A 71 -10.91 -21.07 -4.26
C ASP A 71 -10.97 -22.59 -3.95
N ARG A 72 -10.16 -23.07 -3.00
CA ARG A 72 -10.15 -24.45 -2.49
C ARG A 72 -10.38 -24.48 -0.97
N PRO A 73 -11.52 -23.97 -0.48
CA PRO A 73 -11.73 -23.76 0.95
C PRO A 73 -11.66 -25.06 1.77
N ASN A 74 -12.09 -26.19 1.20
CA ASN A 74 -12.07 -27.50 1.87
C ASN A 74 -10.65 -28.08 2.06
N GLN A 75 -9.64 -27.43 1.51
CA GLN A 75 -8.24 -27.86 1.58
C GLN A 75 -7.31 -26.76 2.12
N THR A 76 -7.88 -25.61 2.48
CA THR A 76 -7.14 -24.44 2.95
C THR A 76 -7.45 -24.21 4.42
N THR A 77 -6.41 -24.09 5.24
CA THR A 77 -6.51 -23.71 6.65
C THR A 77 -6.03 -22.28 6.80
N VAL A 78 -6.81 -21.45 7.50
CA VAL A 78 -6.50 -20.04 7.77
C VAL A 78 -6.41 -19.85 9.29
N ALA A 79 -5.27 -19.38 9.77
CA ALA A 79 -5.02 -19.04 11.17
C ALA A 79 -4.54 -17.59 11.28
N LEU A 80 -5.48 -16.65 11.30
CA LEU A 80 -5.18 -15.20 11.32
C LEU A 80 -4.50 -14.75 12.63
N ASP A 81 -4.79 -15.41 13.75
CA ASP A 81 -4.15 -15.18 15.04
C ASP A 81 -2.63 -15.47 15.00
N ARG A 82 -2.23 -16.42 14.14
CA ARG A 82 -0.84 -16.81 13.92
C ARG A 82 -0.23 -16.20 12.67
N HIS A 83 -1.00 -15.42 11.91
CA HIS A 83 -0.59 -14.88 10.61
C HIS A 83 -0.12 -15.98 9.65
N GLU A 84 -0.86 -17.10 9.62
CA GLU A 84 -0.51 -18.28 8.84
C GLU A 84 -1.69 -18.78 7.98
N VAL A 85 -1.37 -19.17 6.74
CA VAL A 85 -2.31 -19.86 5.84
C VAL A 85 -1.63 -21.11 5.29
N ILE A 86 -2.34 -22.23 5.25
CA ILE A 86 -1.87 -23.48 4.65
C ILE A 86 -2.82 -23.83 3.50
N CYS A 87 -2.32 -23.98 2.27
CA CYS A 87 -3.15 -24.28 1.10
C CYS A 87 -2.47 -25.25 0.13
N PRO A 88 -3.22 -25.99 -0.71
CA PRO A 88 -2.61 -26.84 -1.72
C PRO A 88 -2.05 -26.03 -2.89
N GLN A 89 -1.01 -26.55 -3.54
CA GLN A 89 -0.60 -26.04 -4.85
C GLN A 89 -1.77 -26.09 -5.85
N GLY A 90 -1.91 -25.04 -6.65
CA GLY A 90 -3.06 -24.80 -7.51
C GLY A 90 -4.17 -23.97 -6.87
N ALA A 91 -4.01 -23.52 -5.63
CA ALA A 91 -4.99 -22.63 -4.97
C ALA A 91 -4.71 -21.16 -5.29
N THR A 92 -5.78 -20.38 -5.31
CA THR A 92 -5.76 -18.92 -5.30
C THR A 92 -6.31 -18.43 -3.97
N LEU A 93 -5.54 -17.57 -3.30
CA LEU A 93 -5.95 -16.92 -2.05
C LEU A 93 -6.36 -15.48 -2.31
N SER A 94 -7.41 -15.02 -1.64
CA SER A 94 -7.80 -13.61 -1.60
C SER A 94 -7.72 -13.09 -0.17
N PHE A 95 -6.90 -12.07 0.05
CA PHE A 95 -6.69 -11.42 1.33
C PHE A 95 -7.49 -10.11 1.36
N THR A 96 -8.13 -9.84 2.50
CA THR A 96 -8.72 -8.55 2.82
C THR A 96 -8.09 -8.03 4.10
N ALA A 97 -7.63 -6.78 4.06
CA ALA A 97 -7.01 -6.11 5.19
C ALA A 97 -7.59 -4.70 5.37
N GLU A 98 -7.40 -4.14 6.56
CA GLU A 98 -7.77 -2.76 6.89
C GLU A 98 -6.51 -1.97 7.23
N LEU A 99 -6.41 -0.75 6.68
CA LEU A 99 -5.42 0.22 7.10
C LEU A 99 -5.98 1.06 8.25
N ARG A 100 -5.44 0.85 9.46
CA ARG A 100 -5.93 1.48 10.68
C ARG A 100 -5.00 2.60 11.15
N GLY A 101 -5.59 3.70 11.59
CA GLY A 101 -4.90 4.80 12.26
C GLY A 101 -4.47 4.44 13.68
N GLU A 102 -3.87 5.42 14.37
CA GLU A 102 -3.43 5.28 15.76
C GLU A 102 -4.60 5.02 16.73
N ASP A 103 -5.76 5.60 16.45
CA ASP A 103 -7.01 5.42 17.19
C ASP A 103 -7.72 4.09 16.88
N GLY A 104 -7.17 3.29 15.96
CA GLY A 104 -7.75 2.03 15.48
C GLY A 104 -8.84 2.21 14.42
N ALA A 105 -9.17 3.43 14.02
CA ALA A 105 -10.15 3.68 12.97
C ALA A 105 -9.57 3.34 11.58
N VAL A 106 -10.42 2.86 10.67
CA VAL A 106 -10.03 2.63 9.27
C VAL A 106 -9.81 3.98 8.59
N LEU A 107 -8.65 4.16 7.98
CA LEU A 107 -8.30 5.39 7.27
C LEU A 107 -8.95 5.41 5.89
N PRO A 108 -9.73 6.43 5.51
CA PRO A 108 -10.42 6.50 4.22
C PRO A 108 -9.45 6.89 3.10
N LEU A 109 -8.51 6.00 2.80
CA LEU A 109 -7.47 6.17 1.79
C LEU A 109 -7.68 5.17 0.66
N SER A 110 -7.44 5.59 -0.57
CA SER A 110 -7.52 4.73 -1.74
C SER A 110 -6.22 4.83 -2.53
N ASP A 111 -5.60 3.69 -2.83
CA ASP A 111 -4.33 3.60 -3.54
C ASP A 111 -4.10 2.19 -4.08
N SER A 112 -2.98 1.95 -4.76
CA SER A 112 -2.51 0.62 -5.12
C SER A 112 -1.00 0.52 -4.90
N PHE A 113 -0.54 -0.61 -4.36
CA PHE A 113 0.88 -0.80 -4.12
C PHE A 113 1.32 -2.23 -4.41
N ARG A 114 2.61 -2.36 -4.71
CA ARG A 114 3.27 -3.63 -4.98
C ARG A 114 3.62 -4.30 -3.66
N LEU A 115 3.31 -5.59 -3.55
CA LEU A 115 3.61 -6.40 -2.38
C LEU A 115 4.57 -7.52 -2.80
N PRO A 116 5.88 -7.34 -2.56
CA PRO A 116 6.87 -8.39 -2.77
C PRO A 116 6.63 -9.53 -1.78
N ILE A 117 6.69 -10.76 -2.29
CA ILE A 117 6.65 -11.99 -1.49
C ILE A 117 7.91 -12.80 -1.76
N LEU A 118 8.43 -13.47 -0.74
CA LEU A 118 9.62 -14.30 -0.85
C LEU A 118 9.31 -15.73 -0.45
N GLN A 119 9.68 -16.68 -1.28
CA GLN A 119 9.65 -18.10 -0.95
C GLN A 119 10.90 -18.45 -0.15
N GLN A 120 10.80 -19.36 0.82
CA GLN A 120 11.96 -19.83 1.61
C GLN A 120 13.09 -20.41 0.74
N GLY A 121 12.79 -20.84 -0.50
CA GLY A 121 13.77 -21.26 -1.50
C GLY A 121 14.47 -20.12 -2.27
N GLY A 122 14.24 -18.86 -1.91
CA GLY A 122 14.86 -17.68 -2.53
C GLY A 122 14.15 -17.16 -3.78
N ARG A 123 12.99 -17.73 -4.14
CA ARG A 123 12.18 -17.23 -5.26
C ARG A 123 11.38 -16.01 -4.83
N GLU A 124 11.50 -14.95 -5.58
CA GLU A 124 10.71 -13.74 -5.38
C GLU A 124 9.42 -13.80 -6.21
N GLY A 125 8.35 -13.27 -5.63
CA GLY A 125 7.08 -13.01 -6.28
C GLY A 125 6.64 -11.57 -6.04
N LEU A 126 5.72 -11.08 -6.87
CA LEU A 126 5.19 -9.73 -6.75
C LEU A 126 3.67 -9.78 -6.91
N LEU A 127 2.96 -9.31 -5.90
CA LEU A 127 1.52 -9.16 -5.90
C LEU A 127 1.14 -7.68 -6.03
N LEU A 128 -0.08 -7.44 -6.51
CA LEU A 128 -0.68 -6.11 -6.53
C LEU A 128 -1.76 -6.03 -5.44
N ALA A 129 -1.61 -5.06 -4.56
CA ALA A 129 -2.61 -4.71 -3.56
C ALA A 129 -3.41 -3.49 -4.03
N THR A 130 -4.73 -3.58 -3.93
CA THR A 130 -5.65 -2.47 -4.23
C THR A 130 -6.35 -2.05 -2.95
N MET A 131 -6.25 -0.77 -2.61
CA MET A 131 -6.87 -0.16 -1.44
C MET A 131 -8.01 0.77 -1.87
N VAL A 132 -9.18 0.58 -1.29
CA VAL A 132 -10.35 1.44 -1.49
C VAL A 132 -10.93 1.78 -0.13
N GLU A 133 -11.00 3.06 0.22
CA GLU A 133 -11.52 3.56 1.50
C GLU A 133 -10.92 2.82 2.72
N GLY A 134 -9.61 2.55 2.66
CA GLY A 134 -8.85 1.89 3.72
C GLY A 134 -8.94 0.38 3.74
N ILE A 135 -9.79 -0.26 2.91
CA ILE A 135 -9.79 -1.72 2.79
C ILE A 135 -8.88 -2.13 1.64
N VAL A 136 -7.90 -2.96 1.96
CA VAL A 136 -6.90 -3.50 1.05
C VAL A 136 -7.33 -4.88 0.61
N THR A 137 -7.26 -5.14 -0.68
CA THR A 137 -7.52 -6.45 -1.30
C THR A 137 -6.31 -6.91 -2.08
N VAL A 138 -5.94 -8.19 -1.92
CA VAL A 138 -4.82 -8.82 -2.63
C VAL A 138 -5.24 -10.21 -3.08
N THR A 139 -4.91 -10.57 -4.31
CA THR A 139 -5.07 -11.93 -4.83
C THR A 139 -3.70 -12.56 -5.03
N ALA A 140 -3.47 -13.73 -4.43
CA ALA A 140 -2.23 -14.48 -4.50
C ALA A 140 -2.48 -15.86 -5.15
N PRO A 141 -2.16 -16.02 -6.45
CA PRO A 141 -2.25 -17.31 -7.11
C PRO A 141 -1.00 -18.16 -6.85
N PHE A 142 -1.16 -19.36 -6.28
CA PHE A 142 -0.11 -20.36 -6.11
C PHE A 142 -0.33 -21.51 -7.10
N THR A 143 -0.46 -21.17 -8.38
CA THR A 143 -0.98 -22.07 -9.43
C THR A 143 0.09 -22.78 -10.25
N VAL A 144 1.36 -22.37 -10.13
CA VAL A 144 2.44 -22.85 -10.99
C VAL A 144 3.25 -23.96 -10.29
N PRO A 145 3.74 -24.97 -11.02
CA PRO A 145 4.73 -25.91 -10.48
C PRO A 145 5.93 -25.18 -9.87
N GLY A 146 6.32 -25.56 -8.64
CA GLY A 146 7.37 -24.90 -7.87
C GLY A 146 6.89 -23.78 -6.94
N ASP A 147 5.59 -23.49 -6.89
CA ASP A 147 5.00 -22.59 -5.89
C ASP A 147 4.85 -23.25 -4.50
N ASP A 148 5.15 -24.55 -4.37
CA ASP A 148 5.14 -25.25 -3.07
C ASP A 148 6.26 -24.81 -2.13
N GLY A 149 5.99 -24.81 -0.83
CA GLY A 149 6.90 -24.32 0.21
C GLY A 149 6.31 -23.13 0.98
N ALA A 150 7.12 -22.53 1.84
CA ALA A 150 6.71 -21.39 2.64
C ALA A 150 6.99 -20.08 1.92
N TRP A 151 5.94 -19.28 1.70
CA TRP A 151 6.01 -17.91 1.23
C TRP A 151 5.81 -16.95 2.40
N HIS A 152 6.55 -15.85 2.41
CA HIS A 152 6.43 -14.84 3.43
C HIS A 152 6.38 -13.44 2.82
N VAL A 153 5.68 -12.57 3.54
CA VAL A 153 5.75 -11.13 3.40
C VAL A 153 5.89 -10.55 4.79
N ASP A 154 6.79 -9.58 4.95
CA ASP A 154 7.01 -8.88 6.22
C ASP A 154 6.83 -7.35 6.05
N GLU A 155 7.00 -6.62 7.15
CA GLU A 155 6.90 -5.16 7.16
C GLU A 155 7.95 -4.48 6.26
N ALA A 156 9.15 -5.06 6.13
CA ALA A 156 10.18 -4.47 5.28
C ALA A 156 9.81 -4.60 3.81
N ALA A 157 9.33 -5.78 3.39
CA ALA A 157 8.94 -6.08 2.02
C ALA A 157 7.79 -5.18 1.55
N ILE A 158 6.72 -5.03 2.34
CA ILE A 158 5.57 -4.20 1.96
C ILE A 158 5.93 -2.70 1.87
N ASN A 159 6.93 -2.25 2.63
CA ASN A 159 7.38 -0.86 2.64
C ASN A 159 8.54 -0.56 1.68
N ALA A 160 9.18 -1.57 1.09
CA ALA A 160 10.41 -1.42 0.30
C ALA A 160 10.25 -0.47 -0.91
N GLY A 161 9.03 -0.33 -1.44
CA GLY A 161 8.70 0.55 -2.55
C GLY A 161 7.94 1.82 -2.17
N LEU A 162 7.68 2.06 -0.88
CA LEU A 162 6.83 3.16 -0.42
C LEU A 162 7.66 4.34 0.11
N PRO A 163 7.25 5.59 -0.18
CA PRO A 163 7.85 6.76 0.46
C PRO A 163 7.59 6.71 1.98
N GLU A 164 8.48 7.30 2.78
CA GLU A 164 8.42 7.25 4.24
C GLU A 164 7.05 7.65 4.82
N ALA A 165 6.40 8.65 4.22
CA ALA A 165 5.08 9.12 4.64
C ALA A 165 3.92 8.13 4.36
N ALA A 166 4.12 7.16 3.47
CA ALA A 166 3.15 6.12 3.12
C ALA A 166 3.48 4.75 3.75
N GLN A 167 4.57 4.65 4.52
CA GLN A 167 4.94 3.41 5.17
C GLN A 167 3.95 3.02 6.26
N MET A 168 3.73 1.73 6.40
CA MET A 168 2.78 1.13 7.34
C MET A 168 3.46 0.10 8.23
N ARG A 169 2.87 -0.16 9.40
CA ARG A 169 3.21 -1.30 10.24
C ARG A 169 2.49 -2.53 9.73
N PHE A 170 3.15 -3.68 9.78
CA PHE A 170 2.56 -4.93 9.33
C PHE A 170 3.14 -6.11 10.11
N ALA A 171 2.28 -6.99 10.61
CA ALA A 171 2.71 -8.15 11.40
C ALA A 171 3.39 -9.25 10.55
N GLY A 172 3.23 -9.19 9.22
CA GLY A 172 3.66 -10.24 8.31
C GLY A 172 2.56 -11.26 8.03
N MET A 173 2.83 -12.15 7.08
CA MET A 173 1.99 -13.30 6.77
C MET A 173 2.87 -14.41 6.20
N VAL A 174 2.60 -15.65 6.63
CA VAL A 174 3.24 -16.86 6.10
C VAL A 174 2.18 -17.70 5.38
N VAL A 175 2.47 -18.09 4.15
CA VAL A 175 1.64 -19.00 3.35
C VAL A 175 2.42 -20.26 3.05
N SER A 176 2.00 -21.38 3.63
CA SER A 176 2.57 -22.71 3.42
C SER A 176 1.80 -23.44 2.33
N VAL A 177 2.43 -23.59 1.17
CA VAL A 177 1.85 -24.26 0.00
C VAL A 177 2.34 -25.71 -0.05
N PHE A 178 1.43 -26.68 0.05
CA PHE A 178 1.81 -28.11 -0.01
C PHE A 178 1.55 -28.71 -1.39
N ARG A 179 2.43 -29.62 -1.83
CA ARG A 179 2.17 -30.46 -3.01
C ARG A 179 1.10 -31.48 -2.68
N ARG A 180 0.22 -31.72 -3.65
CA ARG A 180 -0.80 -32.76 -3.58
C ARG A 180 -0.23 -34.11 -3.98
#